data_AF-A0A9X2T3D6-F1
#
_entry.id   AF-A0A9X2T3D6-F1
#
_cell.length_a   1.000
_cell.length_b   1.000
_cell.length_c   1.000
_cell.angle_alpha   90.00
_cell.angle_beta   90.00
_cell.angle_gamma   90.00
#
_symmetry.space_group_name_H-M   'P 1'
#
loop_
_entity.id
_entity.type
_entity.pdbx_description
1 polymer ?
#
loop_
_entity_poly.entity_id
_entity_poly.type
_entity_poly.pdbx_seq_one_letter_code
_entity_poly.pdbx_strand_id
1 'polypeptide(L)'
;MLRDVLRPIGLCLACLALLLPIPAASAGCPERPPCKGCGCRGGPGYRGPDGRCVGFKNLTRVCGTPPTTRCRFENAPGTGLNRDCVLGKEATGAKDTGPD
;
A
#
# COMPACT_ATOMS: atom_id res chain seq x y z
N MET A 1 45.99 -22.44 32.24
CA MET A 1 46.06 -23.55 31.26
C MET A 1 44.78 -23.63 30.41
N LEU A 2 43.66 -24.24 30.86
CA LEU A 2 42.45 -24.38 30.02
C LEU A 2 41.73 -23.05 29.70
N ARG A 3 41.80 -22.06 30.61
CA ARG A 3 41.20 -20.71 30.44
C ARG A 3 41.96 -19.81 29.47
N ASP A 4 43.25 -20.07 29.23
CA ASP A 4 44.11 -19.28 28.35
C ASP A 4 43.98 -19.67 26.88
N VAL A 5 43.55 -20.91 26.60
CA VAL A 5 43.32 -21.44 25.24
C VAL A 5 41.92 -21.11 24.73
N LEU A 6 40.94 -20.99 25.63
CA LEU A 6 39.54 -20.72 25.28
C LEU A 6 39.30 -19.27 24.79
N ARG A 7 40.16 -18.34 25.21
CA ARG A 7 40.07 -16.90 24.92
C ARG A 7 40.44 -16.52 23.47
N PRO A 8 41.53 -17.01 22.85
CA PRO A 8 41.82 -16.74 21.44
C PRO A 8 40.87 -17.45 20.46
N ILE A 9 40.33 -18.62 20.85
CA ILE A 9 39.37 -19.38 20.04
C ILE A 9 38.02 -18.64 19.96
N GLY A 10 37.53 -18.09 21.08
CA GLY A 10 36.31 -17.29 21.10
C GLY A 10 36.40 -16.01 20.26
N LEU A 11 37.58 -15.36 20.23
CA LEU A 11 37.80 -14.16 19.44
C LEU A 11 37.83 -14.44 17.92
N CYS A 12 38.44 -15.56 17.49
CA CYS A 12 38.46 -15.96 16.08
C CYS A 12 37.07 -16.32 15.54
N LEU A 13 36.27 -17.04 16.33
CA LEU A 13 34.90 -17.40 15.93
C LEU A 13 33.99 -16.17 15.77
N ALA A 14 34.16 -15.15 16.62
CA ALA A 14 33.42 -13.89 16.50
C ALA A 14 33.81 -13.10 15.23
N CYS A 15 35.09 -13.06 14.86
CA CYS A 15 35.54 -12.40 13.62
C CYS A 15 35.09 -13.13 12.35
N LEU A 16 35.04 -14.46 12.37
CA LEU A 16 34.60 -15.25 11.21
C LEU A 16 33.11 -15.07 10.90
N ALA A 17 32.28 -14.80 11.93
CA ALA A 17 30.86 -14.52 11.77
C ALA A 17 30.55 -13.17 11.07
N LEU A 18 31.49 -12.22 11.08
CA LEU A 18 31.35 -10.89 10.46
C LEU A 18 31.60 -10.88 8.95
N LEU A 19 32.13 -11.97 8.38
CA LEU A 19 32.41 -12.10 6.94
C LEU A 19 31.28 -12.80 6.17
N LEU A 20 30.20 -13.18 6.85
CA LEU A 20 29.07 -13.83 6.20
C LEU A 20 28.21 -12.80 5.45
N PRO A 21 27.93 -13.01 4.14
CA PRO A 21 27.05 -12.13 3.39
C PRO A 21 25.63 -12.24 3.94
N ILE A 22 25.08 -11.10 4.38
CA ILE A 22 23.69 -11.01 4.81
C ILE A 22 22.82 -11.08 3.54
N PRO A 23 21.91 -12.06 3.41
CA PRO A 23 21.00 -12.10 2.28
C PRO A 23 20.09 -10.87 2.36
N ALA A 24 20.12 -10.03 1.31
CA ALA A 24 19.18 -8.94 1.17
C ALA A 24 17.79 -9.52 0.91
N ALA A 25 16.96 -9.59 1.95
CA ALA A 25 15.56 -9.97 1.81
C ALA A 25 14.83 -8.85 1.06
N SER A 26 14.66 -9.03 -0.25
CA SER A 26 13.73 -8.23 -1.05
C SER A 26 12.31 -8.67 -0.68
N ALA A 27 11.64 -7.90 0.20
CA ALA A 27 10.20 -8.02 0.38
C ALA A 27 9.50 -7.60 -0.93
N GLY A 28 9.19 -8.58 -1.78
CA GLY A 28 8.38 -8.36 -2.97
C GLY A 28 6.91 -8.26 -2.57
N CYS A 29 6.28 -7.11 -2.79
CA CYS A 29 4.83 -6.99 -2.65
C CYS A 29 4.14 -7.96 -3.62
N PRO A 30 3.01 -8.60 -3.23
CA PRO A 30 2.28 -9.46 -4.14
C PRO A 30 1.82 -8.67 -5.37
N GLU A 31 2.07 -9.23 -6.55
CA GLU A 31 1.59 -8.65 -7.81
C GLU A 31 0.05 -8.62 -7.77
N ARG A 32 -0.54 -7.43 -7.91
CA ARG A 32 -1.99 -7.27 -7.95
C ARG A 32 -2.45 -7.28 -9.41
N PRO A 33 -3.57 -7.95 -9.73
CA PRO A 33 -4.09 -7.95 -11.10
C PRO A 33 -4.31 -6.52 -11.61
N PRO A 34 -4.11 -6.28 -12.92
CA PRO A 34 -4.23 -4.95 -13.48
C PRO A 34 -5.63 -4.38 -13.26
N CYS A 35 -5.65 -3.24 -12.58
CA CYS A 35 -6.85 -2.53 -12.17
C CYS A 35 -7.34 -1.62 -13.32
N LYS A 36 -8.54 -1.86 -13.86
CA LYS A 36 -9.11 -1.11 -14.99
C LYS A 36 -10.33 -0.29 -14.58
N GLY A 37 -10.48 0.88 -15.20
CA GLY A 37 -11.58 1.81 -14.97
C GLY A 37 -11.40 2.71 -13.74
N CYS A 38 -12.12 3.84 -13.74
CA CYS A 38 -12.10 4.75 -12.62
C CYS A 38 -12.84 4.17 -11.41
N GLY A 39 -12.25 4.32 -10.24
CA GLY A 39 -12.73 3.72 -8.99
C GLY A 39 -12.01 2.43 -8.61
N CYS A 40 -11.29 1.79 -9.53
CA CYS A 40 -10.74 0.46 -9.29
C CYS A 40 -9.74 0.40 -8.10
N ARG A 41 -9.04 1.51 -7.84
CA ARG A 41 -8.11 1.69 -6.71
C ARG A 41 -8.78 2.34 -5.48
N GLY A 42 -10.09 2.20 -5.31
CA GLY A 42 -10.80 2.81 -4.18
C GLY A 42 -11.36 4.21 -4.42
N GLY A 43 -11.20 4.78 -5.62
CA GLY A 43 -11.64 6.14 -5.94
C GLY A 43 -13.16 6.30 -6.10
N PRO A 44 -13.66 7.50 -6.40
CA PRO A 44 -15.10 7.78 -6.50
C PRO A 44 -15.78 7.17 -7.74
N GLY A 45 -15.03 6.61 -8.68
CA GLY A 45 -15.62 5.92 -9.85
C GLY A 45 -15.88 6.79 -11.08
N TYR A 46 -15.46 8.06 -11.07
CA TYR A 46 -15.77 9.01 -12.15
C TYR A 46 -14.57 9.32 -13.05
N ARG A 47 -14.81 9.33 -14.36
CA ARG A 47 -13.89 9.85 -15.38
C ARG A 47 -14.27 11.29 -15.74
N GLY A 48 -13.29 12.18 -15.65
CA GLY A 48 -13.44 13.59 -15.97
C GLY A 48 -13.46 13.87 -17.48
N PRO A 49 -13.78 15.11 -17.86
CA PRO A 49 -13.77 15.55 -19.26
C PRO A 49 -12.41 15.41 -19.94
N ASP A 50 -11.31 15.45 -19.16
CA ASP A 50 -9.94 15.28 -19.65
C ASP A 50 -9.55 13.80 -19.87
N GLY A 51 -10.51 12.88 -19.69
CA GLY A 51 -10.29 11.45 -19.81
C GLY A 51 -9.60 10.81 -18.62
N ARG A 52 -9.25 11.55 -17.55
CA ARG A 52 -8.59 11.00 -16.35
C ARG A 52 -9.60 10.66 -15.25
N CYS A 53 -9.21 9.80 -14.33
CA CYS A 53 -10.03 9.48 -13.16
C CYS A 53 -9.97 10.61 -12.13
N VAL A 54 -11.13 11.01 -11.63
CA VAL A 54 -11.25 12.10 -10.64
C VAL A 54 -11.14 11.51 -9.22
N GLY A 55 -10.40 12.18 -8.34
CA GLY A 55 -10.30 11.81 -6.93
C GLY A 55 -11.39 12.47 -6.06
N PHE A 56 -11.68 11.90 -4.87
CA PHE A 56 -12.72 12.41 -3.97
C PHE A 56 -12.61 13.92 -3.70
N LYS A 57 -11.39 14.42 -3.43
CA LYS A 57 -11.13 15.84 -3.11
C LYS A 57 -11.45 16.80 -4.26
N ASN A 58 -11.42 16.31 -5.51
CA ASN A 58 -11.67 17.12 -6.70
C ASN A 58 -13.03 16.83 -7.34
N LEU A 59 -13.83 15.92 -6.78
CA LEU A 59 -15.04 15.42 -7.43
C LEU A 59 -16.05 16.54 -7.70
N THR A 60 -16.40 17.33 -6.69
CA THR A 60 -17.33 18.46 -6.87
C THR A 60 -16.78 19.53 -7.81
N ARG A 61 -15.48 19.86 -7.69
CA ARG A 61 -14.84 20.90 -8.52
C ARG A 61 -14.83 20.52 -10.01
N VAL A 62 -14.49 19.26 -10.31
CA VAL A 62 -14.35 18.78 -11.70
C VAL A 62 -15.70 18.33 -12.26
N CYS A 63 -16.43 17.53 -11.51
CA CYS A 63 -17.62 16.82 -11.97
C CYS A 63 -18.94 17.53 -11.66
N GLY A 64 -18.94 18.51 -10.75
CA GLY A 64 -20.15 19.19 -10.28
C GLY A 64 -20.94 18.40 -9.23
N THR A 65 -22.11 18.93 -8.88
CA THR A 65 -23.09 18.30 -7.98
C THR A 65 -24.45 18.28 -8.70
N PRO A 66 -24.96 17.10 -9.13
CA PRO A 66 -24.36 15.78 -8.99
C PRO A 66 -23.12 15.58 -9.91
N PRO A 67 -22.22 14.64 -9.60
CA PRO A 67 -21.00 14.40 -10.40
C PRO A 67 -21.28 13.95 -11.85
N THR A 68 -22.49 13.43 -12.10
CA THR A 68 -22.95 13.04 -13.44
C THR A 68 -23.17 14.24 -14.37
N THR A 69 -23.13 15.48 -13.87
CA THR A 69 -23.30 16.68 -14.72
C THR A 69 -22.14 16.87 -15.70
N ARG A 70 -20.92 16.45 -15.34
CA ARG A 70 -19.73 16.61 -16.20
C ARG A 70 -18.85 15.36 -16.32
N CYS A 71 -19.07 14.35 -15.48
CA CYS A 71 -18.24 13.16 -15.47
C CYS A 71 -19.04 11.90 -15.75
N ARG A 72 -18.39 10.91 -16.37
CA ARG A 72 -18.94 9.57 -16.60
C ARG A 72 -18.66 8.68 -15.39
N PHE A 73 -19.67 8.03 -14.84
CA PHE A 73 -19.49 6.98 -13.84
C PHE A 73 -19.08 5.66 -14.51
N GLU A 74 -18.02 5.02 -14.03
CA GLU A 74 -17.47 3.79 -14.61
C GLU A 74 -17.71 2.54 -13.77
N ASN A 75 -18.05 2.71 -12.49
CA ASN A 75 -18.35 1.63 -11.56
C ASN A 75 -17.32 0.48 -11.53
N ALA A 76 -16.03 0.80 -11.58
CA ALA A 76 -15.00 -0.24 -11.54
C ALA A 76 -14.99 -0.95 -10.16
N PRO A 77 -14.58 -2.23 -10.09
CA PRO A 77 -14.50 -2.97 -8.83
C PRO A 77 -13.62 -2.23 -7.82
N GLY A 78 -14.17 -1.90 -6.65
CA GLY A 78 -13.47 -1.11 -5.63
C GLY A 78 -13.88 0.36 -5.55
N THR A 79 -14.78 0.83 -6.42
CA THR A 79 -15.34 2.19 -6.32
C THR A 79 -15.86 2.46 -4.90
N GLY A 80 -15.41 3.55 -4.30
CA GLY A 80 -15.85 3.96 -2.95
C GLY A 80 -15.06 3.36 -1.78
N LEU A 81 -14.32 2.25 -1.98
CA LEU A 81 -13.71 1.50 -0.87
C LEU A 81 -12.64 2.29 -0.09
N ASN A 82 -12.08 3.36 -0.67
CA ASN A 82 -11.07 4.19 -0.03
C ASN A 82 -11.58 5.59 0.34
N ARG A 83 -12.90 5.79 0.42
CA ARG A 83 -13.47 7.13 0.65
C ARG A 83 -13.09 7.70 2.00
N ASP A 84 -13.28 6.95 3.07
CA ASP A 84 -13.18 7.48 4.43
C ASP A 84 -11.73 7.77 4.81
N CYS A 85 -10.80 6.89 4.44
CA CYS A 85 -9.35 7.12 4.55
C CYS A 85 -8.89 8.38 3.77
N VAL A 86 -9.31 8.55 2.51
CA VAL A 86 -8.90 9.72 1.69
C VAL A 86 -9.48 11.03 2.21
N LEU A 87 -10.68 10.99 2.80
CA LEU A 87 -11.33 12.15 3.39
C LEU A 87 -10.93 12.40 4.85
N GLY A 88 -10.06 11.56 5.43
CA GLY A 88 -9.62 11.70 6.82
C GLY A 88 -10.76 11.52 7.82
N LYS A 89 -11.81 10.78 7.46
CA LYS A 89 -12.84 10.38 8.42
C LYS A 89 -12.28 9.24 9.24
N GLU A 90 -12.18 9.43 10.55
CA GLU A 90 -11.75 8.39 11.48
C GLU A 90 -12.61 7.13 11.22
N ALA A 91 -11.95 6.00 11.01
CA ALA A 91 -12.61 4.72 10.83
C ALA A 91 -13.18 4.28 12.19
N THR A 92 -14.36 4.74 12.55
CA THR A 92 -15.17 4.10 13.59
C THR A 92 -15.65 2.74 13.07
N GLY A 93 -14.77 1.73 13.08
CA GLY A 93 -15.22 0.34 13.00
C GLY A 93 -14.47 -0.67 12.11
N ALA A 94 -13.20 -0.45 11.73
CA ALA A 94 -12.41 -1.53 11.11
C ALA A 94 -11.37 -2.05 12.11
N LYS A 95 -11.78 -2.99 12.98
CA LYS A 95 -10.81 -3.89 13.60
C LYS A 95 -10.30 -4.83 12.52
N ASP A 96 -9.00 -4.75 12.24
CA ASP A 96 -8.26 -5.74 11.48
C ASP A 96 -8.43 -7.11 12.12
N THR A 97 -9.03 -8.05 11.41
CA THR A 97 -8.87 -9.49 11.65
C THR A 97 -8.34 -10.11 10.37
N GLY A 98 -7.04 -9.96 10.13
CA GLY A 98 -6.29 -10.82 9.21
C GLY A 98 -5.89 -12.11 9.92
N PRO A 99 -5.84 -13.28 9.24
CA PRO A 99 -5.41 -14.53 9.86
C PRO A 99 -3.87 -14.61 9.92
N ASP A 100 -3.36 -15.03 11.09
CA ASP A 100 -1.96 -15.38 11.36
C ASP A 100 -1.51 -16.67 10.66
#